data_AF-A0A224Y0E3-F1
#
_entry.id   AF-A0A224Y0E3-F1
#
_cell.length_a   1.000
_cell.length_b   1.000
_cell.length_c   1.000
_cell.angle_alpha   90.00
_cell.angle_beta   90.00
_cell.angle_gamma   90.00
#
_symmetry.space_group_name_H-M   'P 1'
#
loop_
_entity.id
_entity.type
_entity.pdbx_description
1 polymer ?
#
loop_
_entity_poly.entity_id
_entity_poly.type
_entity_poly.pdbx_seq_one_letter_code
_entity_poly.pdbx_strand_id
1 'polypeptide(L)'
;TQSYQNRNNKLVNTLYSKQYIDRNMKHKLTTYTSVAAKVYGLPKIHKINISLRPIVSCNGALTFNISKYISTILQPLRNTSKYNIKNSYEFKDFIQKQTIPNTHTLASLDVVSLFTSIPIP
;
A
#
# COMPACT_ATOMS: atom_id res chain seq x y z
N THR A 1 8.47 19.42 11.57
CA THR A 1 7.80 19.39 10.24
C THR A 1 8.70 19.91 9.13
N GLN A 2 9.31 21.10 9.29
CA GLN A 2 10.23 21.69 8.31
C GLN A 2 11.45 20.82 7.97
N SER A 3 12.07 20.18 8.97
CA SER A 3 13.23 19.30 8.78
C SER A 3 12.91 18.10 7.88
N TYR A 4 11.75 17.46 8.07
CA TYR A 4 11.29 16.37 7.22
C TYR A 4 10.99 16.86 5.80
N GLN A 5 10.37 18.02 5.66
CA GLN A 5 10.12 18.63 4.35
C GLN A 5 11.41 18.87 3.57
N ASN A 6 12.43 19.40 4.24
CA ASN A 6 13.74 19.59 3.65
C ASN A 6 14.38 18.26 3.22
N ARG A 7 14.25 17.20 4.03
CA ARG A 7 14.73 15.85 3.65
C ARG A 7 13.99 15.29 2.44
N ASN A 8 12.66 15.42 2.41
CA ASN A 8 11.83 14.97 1.28
C ASN A 8 12.22 15.69 -0.02
N ASN A 9 12.32 17.03 0.02
CA ASN A 9 12.68 17.81 -1.16
C ASN A 9 14.15 17.59 -1.57
N LYS A 10 15.05 17.33 -0.61
CA LYS A 10 16.42 16.89 -0.90
C LYS A 10 16.43 15.57 -1.67
N LEU A 11 15.64 14.58 -1.24
CA LEU A 11 15.49 13.31 -1.96
C LEU A 11 14.98 13.53 -3.39
N VAL A 12 13.92 14.33 -3.57
CA VAL A 12 13.37 14.63 -4.91
C VAL A 12 14.43 15.31 -5.80
N ASN A 13 15.20 16.24 -5.25
CA ASN A 13 16.30 16.87 -5.98
C ASN A 13 17.38 15.88 -6.37
N THR A 14 17.75 14.95 -5.48
CA THR A 14 18.70 13.87 -5.79
C THR A 14 18.19 12.94 -6.88
N LEU A 15 16.90 12.59 -6.87
CA LEU A 15 16.29 11.78 -7.93
C LEU A 15 16.33 12.50 -9.28
N TYR A 16 16.06 13.80 -9.29
CA TYR A 16 16.12 14.63 -10.49
C TYR A 16 17.55 14.79 -11.01
N SER A 17 18.52 15.08 -10.14
CA SER A 17 19.93 15.23 -10.54
C SER A 17 20.52 13.93 -11.09
N LYS A 18 20.06 12.78 -10.58
CA LYS A 18 20.43 11.46 -11.10
C LYS A 18 19.62 11.03 -12.33
N GLN A 19 18.76 11.91 -12.86
CA GLN A 19 17.90 11.66 -14.02
C GLN A 19 16.95 10.46 -13.88
N TYR A 20 16.60 10.06 -12.66
CA TYR A 20 15.58 9.03 -12.42
C TYR A 20 14.15 9.56 -12.62
N ILE A 21 13.97 10.87 -12.54
CA ILE A 21 12.68 11.55 -12.74
C ILE A 21 12.87 12.76 -13.64
N ASP A 22 11.85 13.09 -14.44
CA ASP A 22 11.83 14.29 -15.27
C ASP A 22 11.47 15.55 -14.48
N ARG A 23 11.47 16.70 -15.16
CA ARG A 23 11.13 17.99 -14.54
C ARG A 23 9.69 18.02 -14.04
N ASN A 24 8.75 17.45 -14.79
CA ASN A 24 7.33 17.45 -14.42
C ASN A 24 7.08 16.65 -13.14
N MET A 25 7.70 15.48 -13.05
CA MET A 25 7.66 14.61 -11.87
C MET A 25 8.35 15.28 -10.68
N LYS A 26 9.50 15.95 -10.89
CA LYS A 26 10.15 16.75 -9.84
C LYS A 26 9.17 17.77 -9.24
N HIS A 27 8.46 18.53 -10.07
CA HIS A 27 7.48 19.50 -9.59
C HIS A 27 6.34 18.82 -8.81
N LYS A 28 5.84 17.68 -9.30
CA LYS A 28 4.76 16.91 -8.65
C LYS A 28 5.15 16.31 -7.31
N LEU A 29 6.41 15.89 -7.15
CA LEU A 29 6.90 15.24 -5.92
C LEU A 29 7.41 16.24 -4.88
N THR A 30 7.80 17.45 -5.30
CA THR A 30 8.24 18.50 -4.38
C THR A 30 7.07 19.00 -3.54
N THR A 31 7.25 19.07 -2.23
CA THR A 31 6.18 19.45 -1.29
C THR A 31 6.58 20.69 -0.51
N TYR A 32 5.74 21.73 -0.55
CA TYR A 32 5.97 23.00 0.15
C TYR A 32 5.02 23.22 1.32
N THR A 33 3.83 22.63 1.24
CA THR A 33 2.80 22.64 2.26
C THR A 33 2.47 21.20 2.60
N SER A 34 2.72 20.80 3.84
CA SER A 34 2.41 19.45 4.30
C SER A 34 1.68 19.49 5.64
N VAL A 35 0.71 18.61 5.81
CA VAL A 35 -0.01 18.42 7.06
C VAL A 35 0.53 17.17 7.75
N ALA A 36 0.53 17.14 9.08
CA ALA A 36 0.84 15.92 9.80
C ALA A 36 -0.18 14.82 9.45
N ALA A 37 0.29 13.58 9.33
CA ALA A 37 -0.61 12.44 9.16
C ALA A 37 -1.56 12.34 10.37
N LYS A 38 -2.82 12.00 10.11
CA LYS A 38 -3.86 11.92 11.14
C LYS A 38 -4.12 10.47 11.49
N VAL A 39 -4.22 10.15 12.78
CA VAL A 39 -4.59 8.82 13.25
C VAL A 39 -6.03 8.85 13.75
N TYR A 40 -6.85 7.91 13.32
CA TYR A 40 -8.21 7.72 13.83
C TYR A 40 -8.57 6.23 13.88
N GLY A 41 -9.53 5.87 14.73
CA GLY A 41 -10.01 4.50 14.89
C GLY A 41 -11.30 4.26 14.09
N LEU A 42 -11.36 3.14 13.36
CA LEU A 42 -12.61 2.63 12.78
C LEU A 42 -13.14 1.46 13.61
N PRO A 43 -14.41 1.45 14.05
CA PRO A 43 -14.95 0.35 14.84
C PRO A 43 -15.04 -0.94 14.03
N LYS A 44 -14.55 -2.04 14.60
CA LYS A 44 -14.78 -3.39 14.07
C LYS A 44 -16.13 -3.90 14.57
N ILE A 45 -17.21 -3.46 13.93
CA ILE A 45 -18.61 -3.75 14.31
C ILE A 45 -18.98 -5.25 14.38
N HIS A 46 -18.16 -6.12 13.79
CA HIS A 46 -18.33 -7.57 13.79
C HIS A 46 -17.63 -8.28 14.97
N LYS A 47 -17.05 -7.55 15.93
CA LYS A 47 -16.38 -8.10 17.12
C LYS A 47 -17.17 -7.74 18.37
N ILE A 48 -17.29 -8.68 19.31
CA ILE A 48 -18.07 -8.56 20.55
C ILE A 48 -17.71 -7.29 21.35
N ASN A 49 -16.41 -6.98 21.48
CA ASN A 49 -15.93 -5.81 22.22
C ASN A 49 -15.76 -4.55 21.36
N ILE A 50 -16.22 -4.56 20.10
CA ILE A 50 -16.15 -3.45 19.13
C ILE A 50 -14.77 -2.76 19.12
N SER A 51 -13.70 -3.55 18.99
CA SER A 51 -12.34 -3.00 18.99
C SER A 51 -12.11 -2.04 17.82
N LEU A 52 -11.28 -1.01 18.02
CA LEU A 52 -10.92 -0.07 16.97
C LEU A 52 -9.82 -0.64 16.06
N ARG A 53 -9.94 -0.41 14.76
CA ARG A 53 -8.85 -0.54 13.78
C ARG A 53 -8.19 0.85 13.64
N PRO A 54 -6.97 1.06 14.15
CA PRO A 54 -6.27 2.32 13.93
C PRO A 54 -5.94 2.48 12.44
N ILE A 55 -6.20 3.66 11.90
CA ILE A 55 -5.89 4.06 10.53
C ILE A 55 -5.04 5.31 10.58
N VAL A 56 -3.93 5.30 9.84
CA VAL A 56 -3.10 6.49 9.62
C VAL A 56 -3.47 7.05 8.24
N SER A 57 -4.13 8.21 8.22
CA SER A 57 -4.40 8.94 6.99
C SER A 57 -3.23 9.86 6.67
N CYS A 58 -2.58 9.54 5.55
CA CYS A 58 -1.48 10.32 4.99
C CYS A 58 -1.95 11.32 3.92
N ASN A 59 -3.25 11.61 3.82
CA ASN A 59 -3.76 12.57 2.83
C ASN A 59 -3.19 13.97 3.13
N GLY A 60 -2.53 14.57 2.15
CA GLY A 60 -1.83 15.85 2.31
C GLY A 60 -0.58 15.77 3.18
N ALA A 61 -0.17 14.57 3.60
CA ALA A 61 1.07 14.37 4.32
C ALA A 61 2.28 14.50 3.39
N LEU A 62 3.41 14.85 3.98
CA LEU A 62 4.64 15.18 3.27
C LEU A 62 5.07 14.11 2.25
N THR A 63 4.98 12.84 2.64
CA THR A 63 5.48 11.71 1.83
C THR A 63 4.44 11.18 0.86
N PHE A 64 3.21 11.70 0.85
CA PHE A 64 2.09 11.14 0.09
C PHE A 64 2.40 11.00 -1.41
N ASN A 65 2.90 12.06 -2.03
CA ASN A 65 3.20 12.06 -3.47
C ASN A 65 4.33 11.08 -3.82
N ILE A 66 5.38 11.01 -2.99
CA ILE A 66 6.48 10.06 -3.18
C ILE A 66 5.97 8.62 -3.00
N SER A 67 5.22 8.33 -1.93
CA SER A 67 4.63 7.01 -1.71
C SER A 67 3.72 6.58 -2.86
N LYS A 68 2.91 7.52 -3.40
CA LYS A 68 2.07 7.25 -4.57
C LYS A 68 2.92 6.92 -5.81
N TYR A 69 3.98 7.67 -6.06
CA TYR A 69 4.90 7.42 -7.17
C TYR A 69 5.59 6.05 -7.04
N ILE A 70 6.12 5.73 -5.86
CA ILE A 70 6.72 4.40 -5.61
C ILE A 70 5.68 3.29 -5.82
N SER A 71 4.45 3.47 -5.36
CA SER A 71 3.36 2.50 -5.58
C SER A 71 3.11 2.22 -7.06
N THR A 72 3.27 3.23 -7.94
CA THR A 72 3.16 3.02 -9.40
C THR A 72 4.32 2.22 -9.96
N ILE A 73 5.55 2.45 -9.48
CA ILE A 73 6.73 1.68 -9.88
C ILE A 73 6.59 0.21 -9.43
N LEU A 74 6.07 -0.03 -8.23
CA LEU A 74 5.90 -1.37 -7.66
C LEU A 74 4.63 -2.08 -8.18
N GLN A 75 3.74 -1.37 -8.89
CA GLN A 75 2.48 -1.94 -9.36
C GLN A 75 2.66 -3.20 -10.23
N PRO A 76 3.60 -3.26 -11.19
CA PRO A 76 3.81 -4.44 -12.01
C PRO A 76 4.18 -5.69 -11.19
N LEU A 77 4.92 -5.53 -10.08
CA LEU A 77 5.34 -6.64 -9.22
C LEU A 77 4.15 -7.35 -8.53
N ARG A 78 3.02 -6.65 -8.37
CA ARG A 78 1.80 -7.28 -7.83
C ARG A 78 1.20 -8.27 -8.82
N ASN A 79 1.34 -8.02 -10.12
CA ASN A 79 0.68 -8.80 -11.16
C ASN A 79 1.54 -9.94 -11.71
N THR A 80 2.77 -10.10 -11.24
CA THR A 80 3.69 -11.14 -11.72
C THR A 80 3.59 -12.47 -10.96
N SER A 81 2.94 -12.49 -9.79
CA SER A 81 2.77 -13.73 -9.03
C SER A 81 1.69 -14.60 -9.65
N LYS A 82 2.04 -15.83 -10.05
CA LYS A 82 1.10 -16.84 -10.55
C LYS A 82 0.05 -17.29 -9.52
N TYR A 83 0.25 -16.93 -8.25
CA TYR A 83 -0.66 -17.25 -7.15
C TYR A 83 -1.54 -16.06 -6.73
N ASN A 84 -1.40 -14.91 -7.41
CA ASN A 84 -2.25 -13.76 -7.14
C ASN A 84 -3.51 -13.82 -8.01
N ILE A 85 -4.65 -13.50 -7.40
CA ILE A 85 -5.93 -13.32 -8.09
C ILE A 85 -6.32 -11.86 -7.89
N LYS A 86 -6.58 -11.14 -8.99
CA LYS A 86 -6.72 -9.69 -8.99
C LYS A 86 -7.96 -9.21 -8.25
N ASN A 87 -9.07 -9.93 -8.40
CA ASN A 87 -10.37 -9.54 -7.85
C ASN A 87 -11.34 -10.72 -7.74
N SER A 88 -12.52 -10.46 -7.18
CA SER A 88 -13.57 -11.46 -6.95
C SER A 88 -14.17 -12.05 -8.24
N TYR A 89 -14.20 -11.30 -9.35
CA TYR A 89 -14.69 -11.82 -10.64
C TYR A 89 -13.73 -12.86 -11.21
N GLU A 90 -12.43 -12.55 -11.20
CA GLU A 90 -11.40 -13.50 -11.62
C GLU A 90 -11.38 -14.73 -10.70
N PHE A 91 -11.55 -14.54 -9.39
CA PHE A 91 -11.65 -15.65 -8.45
C PHE A 91 -12.84 -16.58 -8.77
N LYS A 92 -14.01 -16.01 -9.07
CA LYS A 92 -15.20 -16.78 -9.47
C LYS A 92 -14.90 -17.63 -10.71
N ASP A 93 -14.34 -17.03 -11.75
CA ASP A 93 -14.04 -17.75 -13.00
C ASP A 93 -12.94 -18.79 -12.80
N PHE A 94 -11.96 -18.52 -11.91
CA PHE A 94 -10.91 -19.45 -11.54
C PHE A 94 -11.47 -20.68 -10.82
N ILE A 95 -12.28 -20.48 -9.77
CA ILE A 95 -12.75 -21.58 -8.92
C ILE A 95 -13.78 -22.45 -9.63
N GLN A 96 -14.61 -21.88 -10.52
CA GLN A 96 -15.58 -22.63 -11.32
C GLN A 96 -14.94 -23.65 -12.27
N LYS A 97 -13.68 -23.44 -12.65
CA LYS A 97 -12.92 -24.34 -13.53
C LYS A 97 -12.15 -25.43 -12.77
N GLN A 98 -12.15 -25.40 -11.44
CA GLN A 98 -11.45 -26.40 -10.62
C GLN A 98 -12.39 -27.54 -10.25
N THR A 99 -11.94 -28.78 -10.48
CA THR A 99 -12.58 -29.98 -9.92
C THR A 99 -11.76 -30.42 -8.71
N ILE A 100 -12.37 -30.39 -7.53
CA ILE A 100 -11.71 -30.84 -6.29
C ILE A 100 -12.01 -32.34 -6.11
N PRO A 101 -11.00 -33.22 -6.14
CA PRO A 101 -11.22 -34.65 -5.95
C PRO A 101 -11.75 -34.95 -4.54
N ASN A 102 -12.50 -36.04 -4.38
CA ASN A 102 -13.06 -36.47 -3.09
C ASN A 102 -12.00 -36.79 -2.02
N THR A 103 -10.73 -36.94 -2.42
CA THR A 103 -9.58 -37.14 -1.52
C THR A 103 -8.97 -35.84 -0.99
N HIS A 104 -9.39 -34.69 -1.50
CA HIS A 104 -8.84 -33.38 -1.16
C HIS A 104 -9.83 -32.59 -0.30
N THR A 105 -9.29 -31.67 0.50
CA THR A 105 -10.08 -30.71 1.28
C THR A 105 -9.69 -29.29 0.88
N LEU A 106 -10.70 -28.43 0.74
CA LEU A 106 -10.50 -27.00 0.55
C LEU A 106 -10.48 -26.30 1.90
N ALA A 107 -9.45 -25.48 2.14
CA ALA A 107 -9.32 -24.68 3.36
C ALA A 107 -9.24 -23.19 3.01
N SER A 108 -9.90 -22.36 3.83
CA SER A 108 -9.76 -20.91 3.81
C SER A 108 -8.97 -20.46 5.03
N LEU A 109 -7.94 -19.65 4.79
CA LEU A 109 -7.02 -19.17 5.83
C LEU A 109 -7.04 -17.64 5.84
N ASP A 110 -7.08 -17.06 7.04
CA ASP A 110 -6.96 -15.62 7.24
C ASP A 110 -5.60 -15.29 7.86
N VAL A 111 -4.89 -14.32 7.27
CA VAL A 111 -3.60 -13.87 7.81
C VAL A 111 -3.86 -12.80 8.84
N VAL A 112 -3.53 -13.10 10.10
CA VAL A 112 -3.65 -12.15 11.20
C VAL A 112 -2.50 -11.14 11.14
N SER A 113 -2.86 -9.86 11.27
CA SER A 113 -1.89 -8.77 11.47
C SER A 113 -0.84 -8.61 10.36
N LEU A 114 -1.24 -8.82 9.10
CA LEU A 114 -0.36 -8.80 7.92
C LEU A 114 0.69 -7.67 7.93
N PHE A 115 0.29 -6.42 8.19
CA PHE A 115 1.22 -5.28 8.14
C PHE A 115 2.26 -5.26 9.27
N THR A 116 1.89 -5.69 10.49
CA THR A 116 2.81 -5.67 11.63
C THR A 116 3.68 -6.92 11.72
N SER A 117 3.34 -7.96 10.96
CA SER A 117 4.07 -9.23 10.90
C SER A 117 5.12 -9.26 9.79
N ILE A 118 5.28 -8.19 9.01
CA ILE A 118 6.34 -8.07 7.99
C ILE A 118 7.65 -7.71 8.71
N PRO A 119 8.71 -8.54 8.61
CA PRO A 119 10.02 -8.22 9.17
C PRO A 119 10.55 -6.93 8.56
N ILE A 120 11.03 -6.01 9.41
CA ILE A 120 11.65 -4.77 8.97
C ILE A 120 13.17 -4.96 9.11
N PRO A 121 13.97 -4.68 8.07
CA PRO A 121 15.43 -4.69 8.15
C PRO A 121 15.99 -3.64 9.12
#